data_AF-A0A9P5PU20-F1
#
_entry.id   AF-A0A9P5PU20-F1
#
_cell.length_a   1.000
_cell.length_b   1.000
_cell.length_c   1.000
_cell.angle_alpha   90.00
_cell.angle_beta   90.00
_cell.angle_gamma   90.00
#
_symmetry.space_group_name_H-M   'P 1'
#
loop_
_entity.id
_entity.type
_entity.pdbx_description
1 polymer ?
#
loop_
_entity_poly.entity_id
_entity_poly.type
_entity_poly.pdbx_seq_one_letter_code
_entity_poly.pdbx_strand_id
1 'polypeptide(L)'
;MADFPALRISLYSALAIFSIVLLGLAGARIHYTTHLSPDDPLNHGSDFYDPIVAELIATSSLAILWSWFIIHCIHKRHENRFISTFLGEFIGLFVLWLMYLVGAAIATTFWGNLAFCQVFIQCRTLTALVAFAWMNFIIMTFIFIVDIAFVVANGGLREPLHGRWDPRASHYGGTNRTSTRPNSY
;
A
#
# COMPACT_ATOMS: atom_id res chain seq x y z
N MET A 1 17.64 20.95 -0.47
CA MET A 1 17.55 19.51 -0.79
C MET A 1 16.27 19.01 -0.14
N ALA A 2 15.32 18.48 -0.91
CA ALA A 2 14.13 17.90 -0.31
C ALA A 2 14.53 16.67 0.52
N ASP A 3 14.03 16.57 1.74
CA ASP A 3 14.32 15.43 2.61
C ASP A 3 13.62 14.19 2.03
N PHE A 4 14.39 13.31 1.40
CA PHE A 4 13.90 12.07 0.81
C PHE A 4 12.99 11.24 1.74
N PRO A 5 13.29 11.11 3.05
CA PRO A 5 12.38 10.45 3.99
C PRO A 5 11.03 11.16 4.15
N ALA A 6 10.99 12.49 4.12
CA ALA A 6 9.76 13.26 4.26
C ALA A 6 8.84 13.08 3.05
N LEU A 7 9.42 13.03 1.83
CA LEU A 7 8.67 12.75 0.60
C LEU A 7 8.09 11.33 0.61
N ARG A 8 8.85 10.33 1.08
CA ARG A 8 8.32 8.96 1.19
C ARG A 8 7.19 8.88 2.20
N ILE A 9 7.36 9.47 3.38
CA ILE A 9 6.29 9.50 4.41
C ILE A 9 5.03 10.16 3.87
N SER A 10 5.14 11.28 3.13
CA SER A 10 3.96 11.96 2.58
C SER A 10 3.24 11.11 1.53
N LEU A 11 3.98 10.43 0.64
CA LEU A 11 3.40 9.54 -0.36
C LEU A 11 2.70 8.32 0.26
N TYR A 12 3.34 7.67 1.24
CA TYR A 12 2.72 6.57 1.98
C TYR A 12 1.50 7.01 2.79
N SER A 13 1.52 8.24 3.32
CA SER A 13 0.37 8.80 4.03
C SER A 13 -0.80 9.06 3.07
N ALA A 14 -0.52 9.60 1.87
CA ALA A 14 -1.53 9.79 0.84
C ALA A 14 -2.13 8.45 0.38
N LEU A 15 -1.27 7.44 0.16
CA LEU A 15 -1.70 6.08 -0.16
C LEU A 15 -2.61 5.50 0.93
N ALA A 16 -2.25 5.66 2.21
CA ALA A 16 -3.07 5.18 3.32
C ALA A 16 -4.45 5.85 3.36
N ILE A 17 -4.52 7.18 3.20
CA ILE A 17 -5.79 7.93 3.20
C ILE A 17 -6.70 7.46 2.05
N PHE A 18 -6.17 7.37 0.83
CA PHE A 18 -6.97 6.91 -0.31
C PHE A 18 -7.34 5.43 -0.22
N SER A 19 -6.51 4.59 0.40
CA SER A 19 -6.84 3.20 0.69
C SER A 19 -7.97 3.10 1.73
N ILE A 20 -8.00 3.96 2.76
CA ILE A 20 -9.10 4.02 3.74
C ILE A 20 -10.42 4.43 3.07
N VAL A 21 -10.38 5.44 2.19
CA VAL A 21 -11.56 5.86 1.44
C VAL A 21 -12.06 4.72 0.55
N LEU A 22 -11.16 4.04 -0.16
CA LEU A 22 -11.50 2.89 -1.00
C LEU A 22 -12.12 1.74 -0.18
N LEU A 23 -11.54 1.43 0.99
CA LEU A 23 -12.04 0.41 1.91
C LEU A 23 -13.47 0.74 2.40
N GLY A 24 -13.72 2.01 2.76
CA GLY A 24 -15.04 2.46 3.20
C GLY A 24 -16.09 2.37 2.09
N LEU A 25 -15.75 2.81 0.87
CA LEU A 25 -16.64 2.70 -0.29
C LEU A 25 -16.92 1.24 -0.67
N ALA A 26 -15.90 0.39 -0.60
CA ALA A 26 -16.02 -1.03 -0.95
C ALA A 26 -16.84 -1.78 0.11
N GLY A 27 -16.66 -1.46 1.38
CA GLY A 27 -17.48 -1.94 2.49
C GLY A 27 -18.95 -1.50 2.37
N ALA A 28 -19.21 -0.25 1.99
CA ALA A 28 -20.58 0.21 1.74
C ALA A 28 -21.23 -0.54 0.57
N ARG A 29 -20.44 -0.84 -0.50
CA ARG A 29 -20.92 -1.61 -1.64
C ARG A 29 -21.25 -3.05 -1.26
N ILE A 30 -20.36 -3.75 -0.57
CA ILE A 30 -20.59 -5.16 -0.21
C ILE A 30 -21.75 -5.31 0.78
N HIS A 31 -21.93 -4.35 1.68
CA HIS A 31 -23.08 -4.31 2.57
C HIS A 31 -24.38 -4.15 1.78
N TYR A 32 -24.40 -3.26 0.79
CA TYR A 32 -25.56 -3.10 -0.08
C TYR A 32 -25.85 -4.37 -0.90
N THR A 33 -24.83 -5.03 -1.48
CA THR A 33 -25.06 -6.20 -2.33
C THR A 33 -25.52 -7.45 -1.56
N THR A 34 -25.29 -7.49 -0.25
CA THR A 34 -25.68 -8.62 0.63
C THR A 34 -26.95 -8.37 1.45
N HIS A 35 -27.49 -7.16 1.41
CA HIS A 35 -28.69 -6.77 2.16
C HIS A 35 -29.60 -5.91 1.27
N LEU A 36 -29.94 -6.40 0.07
CA LEU A 36 -30.88 -5.71 -0.80
C LEU A 36 -32.29 -5.77 -0.21
N SER A 37 -33.01 -4.66 -0.35
CA SER A 37 -34.44 -4.66 -0.08
C SER A 37 -35.19 -5.34 -1.24
N PRO A 38 -36.29 -6.08 -0.97
CA PRO A 38 -37.06 -6.78 -2.00
C PRO A 38 -37.54 -5.89 -3.17
N ASP A 39 -37.73 -4.59 -2.90
CA ASP A 39 -38.21 -3.61 -3.88
C ASP A 39 -37.09 -2.87 -4.64
N ASP A 40 -35.84 -3.37 -4.59
CA ASP A 40 -34.72 -2.70 -5.26
C ASP A 40 -34.83 -2.78 -6.80
N PRO A 41 -34.80 -1.63 -7.50
CA PRO A 41 -35.01 -1.58 -8.95
C PRO A 41 -33.81 -2.07 -9.77
N LEU A 42 -32.64 -2.26 -9.14
CA LEU A 42 -31.40 -2.60 -9.84
C LEU A 42 -31.18 -4.11 -9.97
N ASN A 43 -31.61 -4.89 -8.98
CA ASN A 43 -31.42 -6.35 -8.99
C ASN A 43 -32.65 -7.16 -8.54
N HIS A 44 -33.86 -6.58 -8.65
CA HIS A 44 -35.13 -7.19 -8.26
C HIS A 44 -35.12 -7.77 -6.84
N GLY A 45 -34.38 -7.13 -5.93
CA GLY A 45 -34.23 -7.56 -4.54
C GLY A 45 -33.46 -8.85 -4.31
N SER A 46 -32.72 -9.36 -5.30
CA SER A 46 -31.86 -10.54 -5.13
C SER A 46 -30.46 -10.16 -4.64
N ASP A 47 -30.08 -10.69 -3.48
CA ASP A 47 -28.74 -10.55 -2.93
C ASP A 47 -27.71 -11.23 -3.84
N PHE A 48 -26.56 -10.58 -4.02
CA PHE A 48 -25.45 -11.11 -4.79
C PHE A 48 -24.11 -10.74 -4.17
N TYR A 49 -23.10 -11.59 -4.40
CA TYR A 49 -21.75 -11.34 -3.94
C TYR A 49 -20.88 -10.87 -5.11
N ASP A 50 -20.17 -9.77 -4.90
CA ASP A 50 -19.27 -9.19 -5.89
C ASP A 50 -17.81 -9.50 -5.52
N PRO A 51 -17.16 -10.47 -6.19
CA PRO A 51 -15.81 -10.89 -5.84
C PRO A 51 -14.76 -9.78 -6.01
N ILE A 52 -15.00 -8.85 -6.94
CA ILE A 52 -14.07 -7.76 -7.25
C ILE A 52 -14.05 -6.76 -6.09
N VAL A 53 -15.21 -6.48 -5.50
CA VAL A 53 -15.31 -5.61 -4.32
C VAL A 53 -14.57 -6.25 -3.14
N ALA A 54 -14.69 -7.57 -2.96
CA ALA A 54 -13.99 -8.30 -1.91
C ALA A 54 -12.46 -8.27 -2.09
N GLU A 55 -11.98 -8.41 -3.32
CA GLU A 55 -10.57 -8.21 -3.65
C GLU A 55 -10.11 -6.80 -3.25
N LEU A 56 -10.82 -5.75 -3.68
CA LEU A 56 -10.48 -4.36 -3.36
C LEU A 56 -10.48 -4.07 -1.84
N ILE A 57 -11.34 -4.73 -1.06
CA ILE A 57 -11.31 -4.67 0.40
C ILE A 57 -10.03 -5.30 0.95
N ALA A 58 -9.65 -6.47 0.45
CA ALA A 58 -8.43 -7.15 0.87
C ALA A 58 -7.18 -6.33 0.51
N THR A 59 -7.10 -5.79 -0.72
CA THR A 59 -5.95 -5.00 -1.18
C THR A 59 -5.81 -3.69 -0.41
N SER A 60 -6.91 -2.97 -0.22
CA SER A 60 -6.89 -1.72 0.55
C SER A 60 -6.53 -1.94 2.02
N SER A 61 -7.01 -3.02 2.63
CA SER A 61 -6.63 -3.40 3.99
C SER A 61 -5.13 -3.69 4.11
N LEU A 62 -4.57 -4.47 3.19
CA LEU A 62 -3.13 -4.75 3.16
C LEU A 62 -2.31 -3.48 2.90
N ALA A 63 -2.78 -2.60 2.00
CA ALA A 63 -2.11 -1.34 1.70
C ALA A 63 -2.07 -0.39 2.89
N ILE A 64 -3.14 -0.32 3.69
CA ILE A 64 -3.18 0.48 4.93
C ILE A 64 -2.17 -0.06 5.94
N LEU A 65 -2.20 -1.37 6.20
CA LEU A 65 -1.27 -2.01 7.13
C LEU A 65 0.19 -1.84 6.70
N TRP A 66 0.46 -2.02 5.41
CA TRP A 66 1.78 -1.83 4.83
C TRP A 66 2.26 -0.38 4.93
N SER A 67 1.41 0.58 4.59
CA SER A 67 1.76 2.00 4.67
C SER A 67 2.09 2.42 6.10
N TRP A 68 1.27 1.98 7.06
CA TRP A 68 1.54 2.22 8.49
C TRP A 68 2.85 1.57 8.93
N PHE A 69 3.09 0.33 8.51
CA PHE A 69 4.32 -0.40 8.81
C PHE A 69 5.56 0.35 8.30
N ILE A 70 5.57 0.78 7.03
CA ILE A 70 6.70 1.52 6.45
C ILE A 70 6.90 2.87 7.14
N ILE A 71 5.84 3.64 7.37
CA ILE A 71 5.93 4.93 8.10
C ILE A 71 6.52 4.69 9.50
N HIS A 72 6.08 3.65 10.20
CA HIS A 72 6.62 3.29 11.52
C HIS A 72 8.10 2.92 11.46
N CYS A 73 8.52 2.11 10.47
CA CYS A 73 9.92 1.74 10.28
C CYS A 73 10.81 2.94 10.00
N ILE A 74 10.37 3.89 9.16
CA ILE A 74 11.10 5.12 8.85
C ILE A 74 11.19 6.00 10.10
N HIS A 75 10.09 6.20 10.82
CA HIS A 75 10.02 7.10 11.98
C HIS A 75 10.82 6.57 13.18
N LYS A 76 10.69 5.28 13.48
CA LYS A 76 11.39 4.63 14.61
C LYS A 76 12.84 4.25 14.28
N ARG A 77 13.27 4.37 13.02
CA ARG A 77 14.58 3.90 12.52
C ARG A 77 14.86 2.45 12.94
N HIS A 78 13.86 1.58 12.80
CA HIS A 78 13.96 0.22 13.30
C HIS A 78 14.81 -0.65 12.36
N GLU A 79 16.04 -0.97 12.74
CA GLU A 79 16.96 -1.80 11.95
C GLU A 79 16.71 -3.30 12.21
N ASN A 80 15.70 -3.88 11.53
CA ASN A 80 15.54 -5.34 11.48
C ASN A 80 16.16 -5.91 10.21
N ARG A 81 17.12 -6.84 10.35
CA ARG A 81 17.99 -7.38 9.29
C ARG A 81 17.28 -7.95 8.05
N PHE A 82 16.04 -8.41 8.18
CA PHE A 82 15.31 -9.07 7.08
C PHE A 82 14.10 -8.29 6.54
N ILE A 83 13.42 -7.50 7.39
CA ILE A 83 12.18 -6.82 7.01
C ILE A 83 12.39 -5.31 6.79
N SER A 84 13.48 -4.73 7.32
CA SER A 84 13.79 -3.29 7.21
C SER A 84 14.83 -2.97 6.13
N THR A 85 14.83 -3.76 5.05
CA THR A 85 15.70 -3.52 3.88
C THR A 85 14.88 -2.97 2.72
N PHE A 86 15.52 -2.18 1.85
CA PHE A 86 14.90 -1.70 0.61
C PHE A 86 14.33 -2.84 -0.25
N LEU A 87 14.99 -4.00 -0.28
CA LEU A 87 14.46 -5.19 -0.97
C LEU A 87 13.09 -5.62 -0.42
N GLY A 88 12.91 -5.65 0.90
CA GLY A 88 11.64 -6.01 1.53
C GLY A 88 10.53 -5.02 1.20
N GLU A 89 10.87 -3.73 1.18
CA GLU A 89 9.96 -2.68 0.73
C GLU A 89 9.52 -2.90 -0.72
N PHE A 90 10.49 -3.13 -1.61
CA PHE A 90 10.23 -3.38 -3.03
C PHE A 90 9.32 -4.56 -3.28
N ILE A 91 9.55 -5.68 -2.58
CA ILE A 91 8.73 -6.89 -2.75
C ILE A 91 7.30 -6.62 -2.29
N GLY A 92 7.11 -5.99 -1.12
CA GLY A 92 5.77 -5.67 -0.64
C GLY A 92 5.03 -4.66 -1.51
N LEU A 93 5.73 -3.61 -1.97
CA LEU A 93 5.19 -2.66 -2.94
C LEU A 93 4.83 -3.33 -4.26
N PHE A 94 5.67 -4.22 -4.79
CA PHE A 94 5.41 -4.90 -6.06
C PHE A 94 4.18 -5.81 -5.99
N VAL A 95 4.01 -6.56 -4.90
CA VAL A 95 2.82 -7.39 -4.68
C VAL A 95 1.57 -6.52 -4.63
N LEU A 96 1.58 -5.45 -3.83
CA LEU A 96 0.44 -4.54 -3.73
C LEU A 96 0.15 -3.81 -5.05
N TRP A 97 1.19 -3.44 -5.79
CA TRP A 97 1.08 -2.79 -7.10
C TRP A 97 0.36 -3.70 -8.10
N LEU A 98 0.71 -4.98 -8.15
CA LEU A 98 0.02 -5.97 -8.98
C LEU A 98 -1.43 -6.14 -8.57
N MET A 99 -1.71 -6.26 -7.27
CA MET A 99 -3.08 -6.41 -6.78
C MET A 99 -3.94 -5.19 -7.16
N TYR A 100 -3.44 -3.96 -6.97
CA TYR A 100 -4.17 -2.76 -7.39
C TYR A 100 -4.36 -2.68 -8.90
N LEU A 101 -3.36 -3.07 -9.70
CA LEU A 101 -3.47 -3.09 -11.16
C LEU A 101 -4.57 -4.04 -11.62
N VAL A 102 -4.56 -5.28 -11.12
CA VAL A 102 -5.53 -6.31 -11.50
C VAL A 102 -6.93 -5.90 -11.06
N GLY A 103 -7.11 -5.48 -9.80
CA GLY A 103 -8.40 -5.02 -9.29
C GLY A 103 -8.96 -3.81 -10.07
N ALA A 104 -8.11 -2.82 -10.39
CA ALA A 104 -8.54 -1.65 -11.17
C ALA A 104 -8.88 -2.00 -12.63
N ALA A 105 -8.10 -2.89 -13.26
CA ALA A 105 -8.35 -3.35 -14.63
C ALA A 105 -9.66 -4.14 -14.72
N ILE A 106 -9.88 -5.09 -13.80
CA ILE A 106 -11.12 -5.87 -13.79
C ILE A 106 -12.31 -4.95 -13.48
N ALA A 107 -12.22 -4.09 -12.47
CA ALA A 107 -13.30 -3.15 -12.13
C ALA A 107 -13.65 -2.22 -13.30
N THR A 108 -12.68 -1.75 -14.09
CA THR A 108 -12.96 -0.95 -15.30
C THR A 108 -13.61 -1.74 -16.42
N THR A 109 -13.31 -3.03 -16.57
CA THR A 109 -13.96 -3.84 -17.60
C THR A 109 -15.45 -4.07 -17.30
N PHE A 110 -15.80 -4.29 -16.04
CA PHE A 110 -17.18 -4.54 -15.63
C PHE A 110 -17.98 -3.24 -15.40
N TRP A 111 -17.35 -2.20 -14.87
CA TRP A 111 -18.02 -0.95 -14.47
C TRP A 111 -17.51 0.29 -15.22
N GLY A 112 -16.91 0.12 -16.41
CA GLY A 112 -16.31 1.23 -17.16
C GLY A 112 -17.33 2.22 -17.74
N ASN A 113 -18.55 1.79 -18.05
CA ASN A 113 -19.56 2.65 -18.68
C ASN A 113 -20.89 2.65 -17.91
N LEU A 114 -20.95 3.45 -16.82
CA LEU A 114 -22.16 3.65 -16.01
C LEU A 114 -22.79 5.05 -16.21
N ALA A 115 -22.55 5.69 -17.34
CA ALA A 115 -23.08 7.03 -17.61
C ALA A 115 -24.61 7.08 -17.54
N PHE A 116 -25.28 6.00 -17.96
CA PHE A 116 -26.74 5.88 -17.97
C PHE A 116 -27.38 5.77 -16.57
N CYS A 117 -26.61 5.39 -15.54
CA CYS A 117 -27.12 5.04 -14.22
C CYS A 117 -26.73 6.05 -13.12
N GLN A 118 -26.13 7.19 -13.46
CA GLN A 118 -25.63 8.18 -12.50
C GLN A 118 -26.71 8.77 -11.57
N VAL A 119 -27.99 8.59 -11.87
CA VAL A 119 -29.11 8.99 -11.00
C VAL A 119 -29.14 8.18 -9.70
N PHE A 120 -28.68 6.93 -9.71
CA PHE A 120 -28.67 6.05 -8.55
C PHE A 120 -27.35 6.15 -7.77
N ILE A 121 -27.46 6.22 -6.44
CA ILE A 121 -26.30 6.32 -5.55
C ILE A 121 -25.30 5.17 -5.75
N GLN A 122 -25.80 3.97 -6.06
CA GLN A 122 -24.99 2.78 -6.26
C GLN A 122 -24.03 2.89 -7.45
N CYS A 123 -24.51 3.45 -8.56
CA CYS A 123 -23.71 3.66 -9.76
C CYS A 123 -22.65 4.76 -9.56
N ARG A 124 -22.95 5.77 -8.74
CA ARG A 124 -21.96 6.78 -8.30
C ARG A 124 -20.89 6.17 -7.40
N THR A 125 -21.26 5.28 -6.48
CA THR A 125 -20.32 4.55 -5.62
C THR A 125 -19.37 3.67 -6.43
N LEU A 126 -19.88 2.93 -7.43
CA LEU A 126 -19.04 2.12 -8.33
C LEU A 126 -18.06 2.99 -9.12
N THR A 127 -18.52 4.14 -9.63
CA THR A 127 -17.64 5.09 -10.34
C THR A 127 -16.53 5.61 -9.42
N ALA A 128 -16.88 5.95 -8.17
CA ALA A 128 -15.90 6.37 -7.17
C ALA A 128 -14.90 5.25 -6.82
N LEU A 129 -15.37 4.01 -6.65
CA LEU A 129 -14.51 2.85 -6.41
C LEU A 129 -13.44 2.69 -7.48
N VAL A 130 -13.84 2.72 -8.75
CA VAL A 130 -12.92 2.62 -9.88
C VAL A 130 -11.92 3.77 -9.87
N ALA A 131 -12.36 5.01 -9.63
CA ALA A 131 -11.49 6.17 -9.58
C ALA A 131 -10.45 6.06 -8.45
N PHE A 132 -10.86 5.69 -7.23
CA PHE A 132 -9.94 5.51 -6.11
C PHE A 132 -9.01 4.31 -6.29
N ALA A 133 -9.44 3.24 -6.95
CA ALA A 133 -8.56 2.12 -7.29
C ALA A 133 -7.42 2.57 -8.22
N TRP A 134 -7.74 3.33 -9.28
CA TRP A 134 -6.72 3.91 -10.17
C TRP A 134 -5.82 4.95 -9.48
N MET A 135 -6.37 5.79 -8.60
CA MET A 135 -5.55 6.75 -7.86
C MET A 135 -4.54 6.06 -6.94
N ASN A 136 -4.95 5.00 -6.23
CA ASN A 136 -4.03 4.20 -5.42
C ASN A 136 -2.94 3.53 -6.28
N PHE A 137 -3.31 3.00 -7.46
CA PHE A 137 -2.35 2.43 -8.42
C PHE A 137 -1.32 3.46 -8.91
N ILE A 138 -1.77 4.67 -9.28
CA ILE A 138 -0.90 5.75 -9.75
C ILE A 138 0.07 6.20 -8.63
N ILE A 139 -0.43 6.37 -7.42
CA ILE A 139 0.40 6.76 -6.26
C ILE A 139 1.42 5.67 -5.95
N MET A 140 1.03 4.40 -5.95
CA MET A 140 1.99 3.29 -5.80
C MET A 140 3.04 3.30 -6.90
N THR A 141 2.65 3.55 -8.14
CA THR A 141 3.60 3.64 -9.26
C THR A 141 4.61 4.77 -9.04
N PHE A 142 4.15 5.92 -8.52
CA PHE A 142 5.05 7.03 -8.18
C PHE A 142 6.01 6.67 -7.04
N ILE A 143 5.52 6.05 -5.96
CA ILE A 143 6.37 5.54 -4.86
C ILE A 143 7.42 4.57 -5.42
N PHE A 144 6.98 3.60 -6.23
CA PHE A 144 7.85 2.59 -6.83
C PHE A 144 8.96 3.22 -7.68
N ILE A 145 8.64 4.22 -8.51
CA ILE A 145 9.63 4.95 -9.31
C ILE A 145 10.64 5.70 -8.42
N VAL A 146 10.16 6.38 -7.38
CA VAL A 146 11.02 7.11 -6.44
C VAL A 146 11.98 6.17 -5.72
N ASP A 147 11.51 5.01 -5.28
CA ASP A 147 12.34 4.00 -4.63
C ASP A 147 13.37 3.40 -5.60
N ILE A 148 13.00 3.16 -6.87
CA ILE A 148 13.95 2.69 -7.91
C ILE A 148 15.04 3.73 -8.11
N ALA A 149 14.65 5.00 -8.32
CA ALA A 149 15.60 6.07 -8.56
C ALA A 149 16.60 6.20 -7.41
N PHE A 150 16.14 6.07 -6.17
CA PHE A 150 17.00 6.10 -4.99
C PHE A 150 17.98 4.92 -4.93
N VAL A 151 17.48 3.70 -5.17
CA VAL A 151 18.34 2.50 -5.17
C VAL A 151 19.39 2.58 -6.26
N VAL A 152 19.03 3.03 -7.47
CA VAL A 152 19.97 3.18 -8.59
C VAL A 152 21.01 4.26 -8.30
N ALA A 153 20.61 5.38 -7.70
CA ALA A 153 21.54 6.47 -7.38
C ALA A 153 22.53 6.13 -6.25
N ASN A 154 22.13 5.31 -5.28
CA ASN A 154 22.93 5.01 -4.09
C ASN A 154 23.56 3.60 -4.10
N GLY A 155 23.14 2.70 -5.01
CA GLY A 155 23.72 1.35 -5.16
C GLY A 155 23.33 0.33 -4.08
N GLY A 156 22.26 0.61 -3.30
CA GLY A 156 22.02 -0.03 -2.01
C GLY A 156 20.72 -0.83 -1.86
N LEU A 157 20.56 -1.98 -2.54
CA LEU A 157 19.34 -2.81 -2.43
C LEU A 157 19.14 -3.46 -1.05
N ARG A 158 20.23 -3.71 -0.31
CA ARG A 158 20.21 -4.39 1.00
C ARG A 158 20.46 -3.44 2.17
N GLU A 159 20.41 -2.14 1.90
CA GLU A 159 20.68 -1.11 2.88
C GLU A 159 19.44 -0.81 3.74
N PRO A 160 19.62 -0.24 4.94
CA PRO A 160 18.51 0.03 5.85
C PRO A 160 17.60 1.13 5.31
N LEU A 161 16.29 0.92 5.51
CA LEU A 161 15.18 1.69 4.93
C LEU A 161 15.19 3.21 5.21
N HIS A 162 15.82 3.63 6.31
CA HIS A 162 15.76 5.00 6.83
C HIS A 162 16.73 5.99 6.13
N GLY A 163 17.55 5.53 5.18
CA GLY A 163 18.35 6.40 4.30
C GLY A 163 19.46 7.21 4.98
N ARG A 164 19.75 6.97 6.27
CA ARG A 164 20.84 7.63 7.01
C ARG A 164 22.02 6.66 7.09
N TRP A 165 22.95 6.79 6.16
CA TRP A 165 24.21 6.05 6.15
C TRP A 165 25.15 6.63 7.20
N ASP A 166 25.05 6.17 8.44
CA ASP A 166 26.09 6.40 9.46
C ASP A 166 26.92 5.11 9.60
N PRO A 167 28.15 5.05 9.01
CA PRO A 167 29.06 3.91 9.16
C PRO A 167 29.43 3.59 10.61
N ARG A 168 29.18 4.55 11.53
CA ARG A 168 29.50 4.46 12.96
C ARG A 168 28.30 4.07 13.83
N ALA A 169 27.07 4.11 13.31
CA ALA A 169 25.86 3.80 14.07
C ALA A 169 25.27 2.41 13.76
N SER A 170 25.61 1.84 12.60
CA SER A 170 25.18 0.49 12.19
C SER A 170 26.04 -0.60 12.84
N HIS A 171 26.10 -0.61 14.18
CA HIS A 171 26.51 -1.79 14.91
C HIS A 171 25.39 -2.82 14.84
N TYR A 172 25.42 -3.66 13.81
CA TYR A 172 24.85 -5.00 13.95
C TYR A 172 25.44 -5.57 15.23
N GLY A 173 24.57 -5.93 16.19
CA GLY A 173 24.95 -6.54 17.46
C GLY A 173 25.68 -7.86 17.24
N GLY A 174 26.93 -7.77 16.80
CA GLY A 174 27.89 -8.85 16.74
C GLY A 174 28.34 -9.08 18.17
N THR A 175 27.74 -10.10 18.76
CA THR A 175 28.33 -11.01 19.74
C THR A 175 29.61 -10.48 20.39
N ASN A 176 29.52 -10.09 21.66
CA ASN A 176 30.66 -9.83 22.55
C ASN A 176 31.62 -11.03 22.50
N ARG A 177 32.58 -11.04 21.56
CA ARG A 177 33.79 -11.82 21.70
C ARG A 177 34.70 -11.02 22.61
N THR A 178 34.69 -11.43 23.86
CA THR A 178 35.68 -11.14 24.90
C THR A 178 37.06 -10.93 24.27
N SER A 179 37.50 -9.68 24.25
CA SER A 179 38.89 -9.32 23.97
C SER A 179 39.70 -9.64 25.21
N THR A 180 40.28 -10.84 25.23
CA THR A 180 41.30 -11.21 26.22
C THR A 180 42.54 -10.39 25.91
N ARG A 181 42.82 -9.37 26.73
CA ARG A 181 44.11 -8.67 26.72
C ARG A 181 45.23 -9.66 27.07
N PRO A 182 46.37 -9.67 26.35
CA PRO A 182 47.55 -10.37 26.84
C PRO A 182 48.18 -9.55 27.97
N ASN A 183 48.39 -10.20 29.12
CA ASN A 183 49.23 -9.67 30.18
C ASN A 183 50.69 -9.73 29.72
N SER A 184 51.35 -8.58 29.66
CA SER A 184 52.80 -8.49 29.55
C SER A 184 53.41 -8.67 30.94
N TYR A 185 54.32 -9.65 31.07
CA TYR A 185 55.31 -9.73 32.15
C TYR A 185 56.56 -8.94 31.74
#